data_AF-E7N5E5-F1
#
_entry.id   AF-E7N5E5-F1
#
_cell.length_a   1.000
_cell.length_b   1.000
_cell.length_c   1.000
_cell.angle_alpha   90.00
_cell.angle_beta   90.00
_cell.angle_gamma   90.00
#
_symmetry.space_group_name_H-M   'P 1'
#
loop_
_entity.id
_entity.type
_entity.pdbx_description
1 polymer ?
#
loop_
_entity_poly.entity_id
_entity_poly.type
_entity_poly.pdbx_seq_one_letter_code
_entity_poly.pdbx_strand_id
1 'polypeptide(L)'
;MRRALSVLATLGILCAPPLLMTGCLGGNSAEKAGSAVSGVTSMLAGDSVESKTAALAPYVEATNSYNDSAVTFAFSYDPSLQRMRSGEQVDNISVPSFDRLLEALEKARADKSTDGVFKDVDEAADGVIAVLKDLAPLAQKMDNYYSAKTYMTDGYKGGTEMIAQYLPLYDKFEAAYQKLDDAVSVHHKELRTAQLEQMRKDGKPNAANFIEATMKVRDLVDMLDHEPVDQAAAEAKIGEITNLVGQLPDTSETKSYKRDVNTFIGTFRSYLAGKEKSNEVIDDFNDTVNTSNRVDLNELDGGKK
;
A
#
# COMPACT_ATOMS: atom_id res chain seq x y z
N MET A 1 12.52 -16.29 -4.82
CA MET A 1 11.54 -16.54 -3.75
C MET A 1 10.24 -15.97 -4.27
N ARG A 2 9.19 -16.77 -4.45
CA ARG A 2 7.85 -16.25 -4.76
C ARG A 2 7.35 -15.59 -3.48
N ARG A 3 7.71 -14.33 -3.26
CA ARG A 3 7.02 -13.49 -2.30
C ARG A 3 5.89 -12.87 -3.09
N ALA A 4 4.67 -13.22 -2.71
CA ALA A 4 3.56 -12.32 -2.92
C ALA A 4 4.01 -10.97 -2.41
N LEU A 5 4.29 -10.03 -3.31
CA LEU A 5 4.20 -8.65 -2.90
C LEU A 5 2.73 -8.48 -2.57
N SER A 6 2.39 -8.38 -1.28
CA SER A 6 1.13 -7.81 -0.87
C SER A 6 1.12 -6.41 -1.49
N VAL A 7 0.63 -6.28 -2.72
CA VAL A 7 0.37 -4.96 -3.28
C VAL A 7 -0.77 -4.47 -2.42
N LEU A 8 -0.45 -3.63 -1.44
CA LEU A 8 -1.36 -3.08 -0.45
C LEU A 8 -2.19 -2.00 -1.13
N ALA A 9 -2.75 -2.30 -2.30
CA ALA A 9 -3.26 -1.33 -3.24
C ALA A 9 -4.24 -0.43 -2.50
N THR A 10 -3.91 0.87 -2.49
CA THR A 10 -4.67 1.93 -1.85
C THR A 10 -6.08 1.91 -2.42
N LEU A 11 -6.99 1.18 -1.78
CA LEU A 11 -8.42 1.35 -1.98
C LEU A 11 -8.82 2.60 -1.20
N GLY A 12 -8.44 3.76 -1.75
CA GLY A 12 -8.87 5.09 -1.35
C GLY A 12 -8.92 5.30 0.14
N ILE A 13 -7.78 5.67 0.73
CA ILE A 13 -7.80 6.50 1.93
C ILE A 13 -8.35 7.85 1.47
N LEU A 14 -9.67 7.95 1.37
CA LEU A 14 -10.39 9.20 1.25
C LEU A 14 -10.20 9.97 2.57
N CYS A 15 -9.01 10.50 2.76
CA CYS A 15 -8.88 11.76 3.47
C CYS A 15 -9.58 12.78 2.58
N ALA A 16 -10.89 12.99 2.82
CA ALA A 16 -11.44 14.30 2.56
C ALA A 16 -10.44 15.28 3.20
N PRO A 17 -9.91 16.29 2.45
CA PRO A 17 -9.09 17.29 3.08
C PRO A 17 -9.89 17.79 4.29
N PRO A 18 -9.30 17.89 5.49
CA PRO A 18 -9.96 18.57 6.58
C PRO A 18 -10.17 20.01 6.11
N LEU A 19 -11.29 20.26 5.46
CA LEU A 19 -11.83 21.59 5.26
C LEU A 19 -11.94 22.10 6.68
N LEU A 20 -11.03 23.02 7.00
CA LEU A 20 -11.06 23.86 8.18
C LEU A 20 -12.48 24.40 8.32
N MET A 21 -13.31 23.72 9.11
CA MET A 21 -14.56 24.26 9.63
C MET A 21 -14.22 25.24 10.75
N THR A 22 -13.37 26.22 10.45
CA THR A 22 -13.47 27.55 11.06
C THR A 22 -14.75 28.17 10.52
N GLY A 23 -15.86 27.79 11.14
CA GLY A 23 -17.09 28.56 11.06
C GLY A 23 -16.79 29.96 11.60
N CYS A 24 -16.69 30.92 10.70
CA CYS A 24 -16.80 32.34 11.01
C CYS A 24 -18.20 32.59 11.59
N LEU A 25 -18.35 32.48 12.90
CA LEU A 25 -19.36 33.21 13.66
C LEU A 25 -18.72 34.52 14.10
N GLY A 26 -19.07 35.59 13.40
CA GLY A 26 -18.76 36.95 13.82
C GLY A 26 -19.58 37.35 15.05
N GLY A 27 -18.93 38.03 16.00
CA GLY A 27 -19.59 38.69 17.13
C GLY A 27 -18.65 38.99 18.30
N ASN A 28 -18.18 40.24 18.39
CA ASN A 28 -17.31 40.83 19.40
C ASN A 28 -17.54 40.40 20.86
N SER A 29 -16.46 40.10 21.60
CA SER A 29 -15.91 40.91 22.71
C SER A 29 -14.89 40.11 23.53
N ALA A 30 -13.88 40.80 24.04
CA ALA A 30 -12.72 40.28 24.74
C ALA A 30 -13.04 39.65 26.11
N GLU A 31 -12.33 38.58 26.48
CA GLU A 31 -11.31 38.53 27.55
C GLU A 31 -11.02 37.09 28.02
N LYS A 32 -9.77 36.91 28.48
CA LYS A 32 -9.13 35.69 28.96
C LYS A 32 -9.97 34.83 29.93
N ALA A 33 -9.97 33.52 29.69
CA ALA A 33 -9.76 32.51 30.73
C ALA A 33 -9.18 31.24 30.10
N GLY A 34 -8.02 30.81 30.60
CA GLY A 34 -7.38 29.59 30.14
C GLY A 34 -7.96 28.32 30.76
N SER A 35 -7.44 27.21 30.25
CA SER A 35 -7.47 25.86 30.81
C SER A 35 -8.65 24.97 30.42
N ALA A 36 -8.27 23.75 29.99
CA ALA A 36 -9.06 22.52 29.92
C ALA A 36 -9.92 22.20 28.69
N VAL A 37 -9.75 22.85 27.52
CA VAL A 37 -10.43 22.40 26.28
C VAL A 37 -9.48 21.98 25.14
N SER A 38 -8.22 22.45 25.14
CA SER A 38 -7.27 22.08 24.06
C SER A 38 -6.75 20.64 24.16
N GLY A 39 -6.90 19.98 25.31
CA GLY A 39 -6.54 18.56 25.49
C GLY A 39 -7.66 17.59 25.13
N VAL A 40 -8.91 18.06 25.07
CA VAL A 40 -10.08 17.20 24.82
C VAL A 40 -10.26 16.97 23.31
N THR A 41 -9.96 17.97 22.47
CA THR A 41 -9.97 17.79 21.01
C THR A 41 -8.86 16.85 20.51
N SER A 42 -7.72 16.81 21.21
CA SER A 42 -6.64 15.85 20.91
C SER A 42 -6.94 14.42 21.41
N MET A 43 -7.79 14.25 22.42
CA MET A 43 -8.23 12.93 22.89
C MET A 43 -9.44 12.37 22.09
N LEU A 44 -10.18 13.22 21.38
CA LEU A 44 -11.32 12.80 20.54
C LEU A 44 -10.97 12.66 19.05
N ALA A 45 -9.85 13.24 18.60
CA ALA A 45 -9.34 13.01 17.25
C ALA A 45 -8.71 11.62 17.07
N GLY A 46 -8.48 10.84 18.14
CA GLY A 46 -7.79 9.54 18.06
C GLY A 46 -8.68 8.31 17.85
N ASP A 47 -10.01 8.46 17.74
CA ASP A 47 -10.91 7.29 17.83
C ASP A 47 -11.89 7.11 16.67
N SER A 48 -11.96 8.04 15.72
CA SER A 48 -12.80 7.83 14.52
C SER A 48 -12.08 6.95 13.50
N VAL A 49 -12.86 6.29 12.64
CA VAL A 49 -12.30 5.47 11.55
C VAL A 49 -11.51 6.36 10.59
N GLU A 50 -11.98 7.59 10.34
CA GLU A 50 -11.33 8.56 9.47
C GLU A 50 -9.97 9.02 9.99
N SER A 51 -9.86 9.31 11.29
CA SER A 51 -8.59 9.77 11.86
C SER A 51 -7.56 8.64 11.95
N LYS A 52 -7.99 7.42 12.30
CA LYS A 52 -7.14 6.22 12.23
C LYS A 52 -6.72 5.91 10.79
N THR A 53 -7.62 6.08 9.82
CA THR A 53 -7.30 5.97 8.39
C THR A 53 -6.26 7.00 7.96
N ALA A 54 -6.39 8.26 8.39
CA ALA A 54 -5.40 9.29 8.12
C ALA A 54 -4.04 8.97 8.77
N ALA A 55 -4.03 8.39 9.97
CA ALA A 55 -2.81 8.01 10.66
C ALA A 55 -2.07 6.84 9.99
N LEU A 56 -2.79 5.89 9.39
CA LEU A 56 -2.19 4.76 8.66
C LEU A 56 -1.70 5.15 7.26
N ALA A 57 -2.26 6.21 6.67
CA ALA A 57 -2.04 6.58 5.27
C ALA A 57 -0.58 6.75 4.84
N PRO A 58 0.30 7.40 5.61
CA PRO A 58 1.71 7.54 5.23
C PRO A 58 2.44 6.19 5.10
N TYR A 59 2.09 5.21 5.93
CA TYR A 59 2.68 3.87 5.87
C TYR A 59 2.15 3.08 4.67
N VAL A 60 0.86 3.20 4.35
CA VAL A 60 0.27 2.60 3.16
C VAL A 60 0.90 3.20 1.90
N GLU A 61 1.09 4.51 1.84
CA GLU A 61 1.74 5.19 0.70
C GLU A 61 3.19 4.74 0.53
N ALA A 62 3.97 4.68 1.62
CA ALA A 62 5.35 4.24 1.59
C ALA A 62 5.50 2.78 1.13
N THR A 63 4.68 1.87 1.67
CA THR A 63 4.69 0.45 1.30
C THR A 63 4.23 0.24 -0.14
N ASN A 64 3.18 0.92 -0.59
CA ASN A 64 2.70 0.83 -1.97
C ASN A 64 3.69 1.36 -3.00
N SER A 65 4.30 2.52 -2.75
CA SER A 65 5.29 3.06 -3.68
C SER A 65 6.49 2.13 -3.84
N TYR A 66 6.92 1.50 -2.74
CA TYR A 66 7.98 0.48 -2.79
C TYR A 66 7.54 -0.78 -3.54
N ASN A 67 6.35 -1.32 -3.21
CA ASN A 67 5.83 -2.55 -3.79
C ASN A 67 5.55 -2.41 -5.29
N ASP A 68 4.99 -1.29 -5.73
CA ASP A 68 4.77 -0.98 -7.14
C ASP A 68 6.10 -1.01 -7.93
N SER A 69 7.14 -0.37 -7.40
CA SER A 69 8.48 -0.40 -8.01
C SER A 69 9.07 -1.82 -8.01
N ALA A 70 8.93 -2.56 -6.90
CA ALA A 70 9.45 -3.91 -6.78
C ALA A 70 8.77 -4.88 -7.76
N VAL A 71 7.45 -4.80 -7.94
CA VAL A 71 6.71 -5.59 -8.96
C VAL A 71 7.14 -5.17 -10.36
N THR A 72 7.08 -3.87 -10.67
CA THR A 72 7.38 -3.33 -12.00
C THR A 72 8.77 -3.74 -12.50
N PHE A 73 9.76 -3.73 -11.60
CA PHE A 73 11.16 -4.01 -11.93
C PHE A 73 11.64 -5.39 -11.47
N ALA A 74 10.74 -6.29 -11.06
CA ALA A 74 11.07 -7.65 -10.62
C ALA A 74 11.90 -8.41 -11.67
N PHE A 75 11.61 -8.20 -12.96
CA PHE A 75 12.35 -8.81 -14.07
C PHE A 75 13.85 -8.47 -14.07
N SER A 76 14.26 -7.38 -13.42
CA SER A 76 15.67 -6.96 -13.30
C SER A 76 16.23 -7.25 -11.90
N TYR A 77 15.45 -7.00 -10.86
CA TYR A 77 15.89 -7.20 -9.47
C TYR A 77 16.11 -8.68 -9.15
N ASP A 78 15.21 -9.57 -9.57
CA ASP A 78 15.31 -10.99 -9.24
C ASP A 78 16.54 -11.66 -9.87
N PRO A 79 16.83 -11.50 -11.19
CA PRO A 79 18.05 -12.06 -11.77
C PRO A 79 19.32 -11.47 -11.18
N SER A 80 19.32 -10.18 -10.86
CA SER A 80 20.46 -9.52 -10.20
C SER A 80 20.75 -10.16 -8.83
N LEU A 81 19.72 -10.32 -7.98
CA LEU A 81 19.85 -10.97 -6.68
C LEU A 81 20.30 -12.43 -6.81
N GLN A 82 19.78 -13.17 -7.79
CA GLN A 82 20.17 -14.56 -8.04
C GLN A 82 21.65 -14.69 -8.43
N ARG A 83 22.16 -13.83 -9.32
CA ARG A 83 23.58 -13.80 -9.69
C ARG A 83 24.48 -13.44 -8.52
N MET A 84 24.07 -12.47 -7.70
CA MET A 84 24.80 -12.14 -6.47
C MET A 84 24.87 -13.34 -5.51
N ARG A 85 23.77 -14.08 -5.34
CA ARG A 85 23.71 -15.27 -4.47
C ARG A 85 24.47 -16.48 -5.03
N SER A 86 24.60 -16.61 -6.35
CA SER A 86 25.36 -17.70 -6.97
C SER A 86 26.88 -17.52 -6.86
N GLY A 87 27.34 -16.32 -6.50
CA GLY A 87 28.76 -15.97 -6.48
C GLY A 87 29.32 -15.70 -7.88
N GLU A 88 28.46 -15.49 -8.87
CA GLU A 88 28.86 -15.08 -10.22
C GLU A 88 29.58 -13.72 -10.18
N GLN A 89 30.64 -13.58 -10.98
CA GLN A 89 31.24 -12.27 -11.23
C GLN A 89 30.29 -11.46 -12.11
N VAL A 90 29.66 -10.44 -11.52
CA VAL A 90 28.73 -9.56 -12.21
C VAL A 90 29.45 -8.30 -12.69
N ASP A 91 29.06 -7.81 -13.86
CA ASP A 91 29.52 -6.55 -14.45
C ASP A 91 28.45 -5.43 -14.36
N ASN A 92 27.25 -5.79 -13.88
CA ASN A 92 26.12 -4.93 -13.63
C ASN A 92 25.27 -5.48 -12.49
N ILE A 93 24.53 -4.60 -11.83
CA ILE A 93 23.49 -4.96 -10.87
C ILE A 93 22.23 -4.16 -11.13
N SER A 94 21.11 -4.68 -10.64
CA SER A 94 19.88 -3.92 -10.43
C SER A 94 19.36 -4.25 -9.04
N VAL A 95 19.10 -3.22 -8.25
CA VAL A 95 18.60 -3.34 -6.88
C VAL A 95 17.49 -2.30 -6.66
N PRO A 96 16.53 -2.56 -5.75
CA PRO A 96 15.48 -1.59 -5.44
C PRO A 96 16.01 -0.23 -4.95
N SER A 97 15.24 0.84 -5.18
CA SER A 97 15.48 2.17 -4.62
C SER A 97 15.10 2.22 -3.14
N PHE A 98 16.04 1.80 -2.28
CA PHE A 98 15.88 1.75 -0.82
C PHE A 98 15.83 3.13 -0.15
N ASP A 99 16.44 4.14 -0.78
CA ASP A 99 16.47 5.54 -0.35
C ASP A 99 15.06 6.13 -0.28
N ARG A 100 14.24 5.91 -1.30
CA ARG A 100 12.86 6.42 -1.35
C ARG A 100 12.00 5.85 -0.22
N LEU A 101 12.13 4.55 0.05
CA LEU A 101 11.41 3.90 1.15
C LEU A 101 11.90 4.45 2.50
N LEU A 102 13.21 4.63 2.67
CA LEU A 102 13.78 5.20 3.90
C LEU A 102 13.22 6.60 4.17
N GLU A 103 13.25 7.49 3.17
CA GLU A 103 12.73 8.85 3.29
C GLU A 103 11.23 8.89 3.61
N ALA A 104 10.44 8.03 2.95
CA ALA A 104 8.99 7.96 3.18
C ALA A 104 8.67 7.48 4.60
N LEU A 105 9.37 6.46 5.10
CA LEU A 105 9.16 5.95 6.46
C LEU A 105 9.67 6.93 7.53
N GLU A 106 10.82 7.58 7.32
CA GLU A 106 11.31 8.61 8.25
C GLU A 106 10.35 9.80 8.31
N LYS A 107 9.77 10.21 7.18
CA LYS A 107 8.71 11.23 7.14
C LYS A 107 7.46 10.79 7.90
N ALA A 108 7.00 9.55 7.70
CA ALA A 108 5.87 9.00 8.43
C ALA A 108 6.11 9.00 9.95
N ARG A 109 7.29 8.55 10.40
CA ARG A 109 7.68 8.53 11.82
C ARG A 109 7.93 9.91 12.43
N ALA A 110 8.28 10.91 11.62
CA ALA A 110 8.47 12.29 12.07
C ALA A 110 7.15 13.00 12.37
N ASP A 111 6.02 12.55 11.82
CA ASP A 111 4.71 13.13 12.08
C ASP A 111 4.20 12.75 13.48
N LYS A 112 4.27 13.70 14.41
CA LYS A 112 3.82 13.49 15.79
C LYS A 112 2.32 13.42 15.96
N SER A 113 1.53 13.71 14.93
CA SER A 113 0.07 13.58 14.98
C SER A 113 -0.41 12.14 14.82
N THR A 114 0.43 11.24 14.28
CA THR A 114 0.11 9.83 14.03
C THR A 114 0.81 8.87 15.00
N ASP A 115 1.76 9.39 15.81
CA ASP A 115 2.60 8.61 16.71
C ASP A 115 1.77 7.85 17.76
N GLY A 116 1.96 6.53 17.82
CA GLY A 116 1.31 5.66 18.78
C GLY A 116 -0.15 5.32 18.47
N VAL A 117 -0.71 5.77 17.34
CA VAL A 117 -2.05 5.34 16.88
C VAL A 117 -2.01 3.85 16.52
N PHE A 118 -0.95 3.40 15.84
CA PHE A 118 -0.67 2.00 15.52
C PHE A 118 0.75 1.65 15.95
N LYS A 119 0.92 1.32 17.24
CA LYS A 119 2.25 1.09 17.84
C LYS A 119 3.04 -0.02 17.16
N ASP A 120 2.38 -1.09 16.75
CA ASP A 120 2.98 -2.20 16.01
C ASP A 120 3.47 -1.80 14.62
N VAL A 121 2.72 -0.92 13.92
CA VAL A 121 3.17 -0.33 12.65
C VAL A 121 4.37 0.58 12.87
N ASP A 122 4.32 1.44 13.89
CA ASP A 122 5.44 2.33 14.27
C ASP A 122 6.71 1.52 14.56
N GLU A 123 6.60 0.48 15.40
CA GLU A 123 7.71 -0.42 15.75
C GLU A 123 8.26 -1.18 14.53
N ALA A 124 7.39 -1.66 13.65
CA ALA A 124 7.81 -2.33 12.43
C ALA A 124 8.52 -1.37 11.46
N ALA A 125 8.00 -0.14 11.30
CA ALA A 125 8.62 0.90 10.48
C ALA A 125 10.00 1.30 11.02
N ASP A 126 10.15 1.47 12.34
CA ASP A 126 11.43 1.73 12.98
C ASP A 126 12.44 0.59 12.72
N GLY A 127 11.96 -0.66 12.72
CA GLY A 127 12.77 -1.83 12.35
C GLY A 127 13.26 -1.81 10.90
N VAL A 128 12.41 -1.41 9.95
CA VAL A 128 12.79 -1.25 8.54
C VAL A 128 13.78 -0.10 8.36
N ILE A 129 13.50 1.06 8.95
CA ILE A 129 14.39 2.24 8.93
C ILE A 129 15.78 1.88 9.44
N ALA A 130 15.87 1.12 10.55
CA ALA A 130 17.14 0.71 11.13
C ALA A 130 18.03 -0.08 10.15
N VAL A 131 17.43 -0.96 9.34
CA VAL A 131 18.18 -1.73 8.32
C VAL A 131 18.49 -0.86 7.10
N LEU A 132 17.54 -0.03 6.67
CA LEU A 132 17.69 0.83 5.49
C LEU A 132 18.81 1.86 5.63
N LYS A 133 19.10 2.32 6.86
CA LYS A 133 20.22 3.24 7.13
C LYS A 133 21.59 2.70 6.70
N ASP A 134 21.77 1.39 6.71
CA ASP A 134 22.99 0.73 6.21
C ASP A 134 22.82 0.23 4.76
N LEU A 135 21.65 -0.31 4.43
CA LEU A 135 21.40 -0.93 3.12
C LEU A 135 21.33 0.09 1.98
N ALA A 136 20.62 1.21 2.16
CA ALA A 136 20.46 2.23 1.12
C ALA A 136 21.79 2.84 0.64
N PRO A 137 22.70 3.34 1.53
CA PRO A 137 23.98 3.85 1.07
C PRO A 137 24.88 2.78 0.45
N LEU A 138 24.79 1.52 0.90
CA LEU A 138 25.52 0.41 0.27
C LEU A 138 25.01 0.15 -1.15
N ALA A 139 23.69 0.12 -1.36
CA ALA A 139 23.08 -0.04 -2.68
C ALA A 139 23.53 1.06 -3.66
N GLN A 140 23.51 2.32 -3.21
CA GLN A 140 24.02 3.47 -3.98
C GLN A 140 25.51 3.32 -4.33
N LYS A 141 26.33 2.87 -3.37
CA LYS A 141 27.76 2.63 -3.58
C LYS A 141 28.00 1.54 -4.62
N MET A 142 27.22 0.46 -4.58
CA MET A 142 27.30 -0.61 -5.55
C MET A 142 26.91 -0.13 -6.96
N ASP A 143 25.80 0.62 -7.08
CA ASP A 143 25.36 1.20 -8.35
C ASP A 143 26.46 2.08 -8.98
N ASN A 144 27.05 2.97 -8.18
CA ASN A 144 28.17 3.82 -8.62
C ASN A 144 29.40 3.00 -9.08
N TYR A 145 29.74 1.91 -8.38
CA TYR A 145 30.88 1.06 -8.72
C TYR A 145 30.73 0.39 -10.09
N TYR A 146 29.56 -0.19 -10.36
CA TYR A 146 29.28 -0.85 -11.64
C TYR A 146 29.10 0.17 -12.77
N SER A 147 28.44 1.30 -12.51
CA SER A 147 28.31 2.42 -13.44
C SER A 147 29.67 2.99 -13.86
N ALA A 148 30.60 3.13 -12.92
CA ALA A 148 31.97 3.58 -13.18
C ALA A 148 32.88 2.50 -13.80
N LYS A 149 32.38 1.27 -14.00
CA LYS A 149 33.14 0.11 -14.49
C LYS A 149 34.41 -0.19 -13.68
N THR A 150 34.38 0.08 -12.38
CA THR A 150 35.57 -0.12 -11.53
C THR A 150 35.98 -1.60 -11.44
N TYR A 151 35.05 -2.52 -11.65
CA TYR A 151 35.33 -3.96 -11.76
C TYR A 151 36.40 -4.32 -12.81
N MET A 152 36.54 -3.52 -13.87
CA MET A 152 37.55 -3.73 -14.91
C MET A 152 38.97 -3.42 -14.43
N THR A 153 39.12 -2.56 -13.41
CA THR A 153 40.41 -2.10 -12.92
C THR A 153 40.83 -2.78 -11.62
N ASP A 154 39.87 -3.18 -10.78
CA ASP A 154 40.14 -3.85 -9.50
C ASP A 154 39.94 -5.38 -9.54
N GLY A 155 39.62 -5.94 -10.71
CA GLY A 155 39.41 -7.37 -10.90
C GLY A 155 38.24 -7.92 -10.09
N TYR A 156 37.13 -7.17 -10.01
CA TYR A 156 35.90 -7.49 -9.26
C TYR A 156 36.05 -7.51 -7.74
N LYS A 157 37.18 -7.06 -7.19
CA LYS A 157 37.43 -7.12 -5.74
C LYS A 157 36.40 -6.30 -4.95
N GLY A 158 36.18 -5.04 -5.32
CA GLY A 158 35.24 -4.16 -4.65
C GLY A 158 33.79 -4.65 -4.78
N GLY A 159 33.41 -5.14 -5.96
CA GLY A 159 32.09 -5.74 -6.19
C GLY A 159 31.84 -6.95 -5.28
N THR A 160 32.82 -7.84 -5.18
CA THR A 160 32.75 -9.04 -4.31
C THR A 160 32.59 -8.65 -2.83
N GLU A 161 33.38 -7.69 -2.35
CA GLU A 161 33.30 -7.22 -0.96
C GLU A 161 31.96 -6.54 -0.63
N MET A 162 31.38 -5.79 -1.57
CA MET A 162 30.09 -5.14 -1.38
C MET A 162 28.92 -6.12 -1.47
N ILE A 163 28.95 -7.09 -2.38
CA ILE A 163 27.93 -8.14 -2.46
C ILE A 163 27.89 -8.95 -1.16
N ALA A 164 29.05 -9.27 -0.58
CA ALA A 164 29.13 -9.96 0.71
C ALA A 164 28.53 -9.17 1.88
N GLN A 165 28.56 -7.83 1.83
CA GLN A 165 27.89 -6.95 2.79
C GLN A 165 26.40 -6.78 2.49
N TYR A 166 26.04 -6.73 1.21
CA TYR A 166 24.69 -6.48 0.75
C TYR A 166 23.74 -7.64 1.07
N LEU A 167 24.12 -8.88 0.77
CA LEU A 167 23.22 -10.03 0.91
C LEU A 167 22.67 -10.20 2.34
N PRO A 168 23.48 -10.13 3.42
CA PRO A 168 22.95 -10.20 4.78
C PRO A 168 22.07 -9.01 5.18
N LEU A 169 22.35 -7.81 4.67
CA LEU A 169 21.51 -6.63 4.92
C LEU A 169 20.18 -6.73 4.18
N TYR A 170 20.21 -7.22 2.94
CA TYR A 170 19.02 -7.47 2.15
C TYR A 170 18.13 -8.54 2.80
N ASP A 171 18.69 -9.64 3.30
CA ASP A 171 17.91 -10.66 4.03
C ASP A 171 17.27 -10.10 5.32
N LYS A 172 17.98 -9.22 6.04
CA LYS A 172 17.42 -8.51 7.21
C LYS A 172 16.31 -7.54 6.80
N PHE A 173 16.50 -6.82 5.71
CA PHE A 173 15.50 -5.90 5.16
C PHE A 173 14.24 -6.66 4.79
N GLU A 174 14.35 -7.75 4.04
CA GLU A 174 13.23 -8.61 3.64
C GLU A 174 12.45 -9.15 4.85
N ALA A 175 13.12 -9.45 5.96
CA ALA A 175 12.46 -9.89 7.19
C ALA A 175 11.80 -8.74 7.96
N ALA A 176 12.41 -7.55 8.00
CA ALA A 176 11.85 -6.36 8.64
C ALA A 176 10.66 -5.81 7.84
N TYR A 177 10.81 -5.75 6.51
CA TYR A 177 9.79 -5.25 5.59
C TYR A 177 8.53 -6.09 5.66
N GLN A 178 8.65 -7.43 5.69
CA GLN A 178 7.49 -8.30 5.85
C GLN A 178 6.67 -7.96 7.10
N LYS A 179 7.32 -7.66 8.24
CA LYS A 179 6.61 -7.28 9.47
C LYS A 179 5.84 -5.97 9.32
N LEU A 180 6.43 -5.00 8.61
CA LEU A 180 5.77 -3.73 8.33
C LEU A 180 4.57 -3.94 7.39
N ASP A 181 4.76 -4.68 6.31
CA ASP A 181 3.71 -5.01 5.34
C ASP A 181 2.54 -5.75 6.00
N ASP A 182 2.83 -6.73 6.85
CA ASP A 182 1.84 -7.46 7.64
C ASP A 182 1.05 -6.53 8.57
N ALA A 183 1.75 -5.69 9.36
CA ALA A 183 1.12 -4.78 10.31
C ALA A 183 0.22 -3.75 9.59
N VAL A 184 0.72 -3.15 8.51
CA VAL A 184 -0.06 -2.20 7.70
C VAL A 184 -1.27 -2.88 7.07
N SER A 185 -1.12 -4.11 6.57
CA SER A 185 -2.20 -4.87 5.96
C SER A 185 -3.30 -5.21 6.96
N VAL A 186 -2.94 -5.61 8.18
CA VAL A 186 -3.89 -5.90 9.27
C VAL A 186 -4.73 -4.66 9.58
N HIS A 187 -4.09 -3.53 9.91
CA HIS A 187 -4.82 -2.31 10.28
C HIS A 187 -5.62 -1.72 9.12
N HIS A 188 -5.10 -1.82 7.89
CA HIS A 188 -5.85 -1.41 6.71
C HIS A 188 -7.15 -2.23 6.58
N LYS A 189 -7.09 -3.56 6.77
CA LYS A 189 -8.28 -4.42 6.73
C LYS A 189 -9.27 -4.08 7.85
N GLU A 190 -8.78 -3.90 9.08
CA GLU A 190 -9.61 -3.52 10.23
C GLU A 190 -10.35 -2.20 9.98
N LEU A 191 -9.66 -1.19 9.47
CA LEU A 191 -10.26 0.11 9.16
C LEU A 191 -11.28 0.03 8.02
N ARG A 192 -11.02 -0.75 6.98
CA ARG A 192 -11.99 -0.96 5.88
C ARG A 192 -13.24 -1.67 6.37
N THR A 193 -13.11 -2.67 7.26
CA THR A 193 -14.25 -3.32 7.91
C THR A 193 -15.02 -2.35 8.79
N ALA A 194 -14.35 -1.52 9.59
CA ALA A 194 -15.00 -0.53 10.43
C ALA A 194 -15.74 0.53 9.58
N GLN A 195 -15.15 0.97 8.47
CA GLN A 195 -15.77 1.91 7.54
C GLN A 195 -17.02 1.30 6.88
N LEU A 196 -16.96 0.03 6.47
CA LEU A 196 -18.13 -0.71 5.95
C LEU A 196 -19.28 -0.74 6.96
N GLU A 197 -18.98 -1.10 8.21
CA GLU A 197 -19.98 -1.11 9.28
C GLU A 197 -20.58 0.26 9.53
N GLN A 198 -19.75 1.31 9.49
CA GLN A 198 -20.19 2.69 9.66
C GLN A 198 -21.15 3.10 8.53
N MET A 199 -20.81 2.84 7.26
CA MET A 199 -21.70 3.15 6.12
C MET A 199 -23.04 2.42 6.20
N ARG A 200 -23.04 1.16 6.66
CA ARG A 200 -24.28 0.40 6.90
C ARG A 200 -25.14 1.03 8.00
N LYS A 201 -24.54 1.44 9.12
CA LYS A 201 -25.23 2.12 10.24
C LYS A 201 -25.80 3.48 9.82
N ASP A 202 -25.08 4.21 8.98
CA ASP A 202 -25.46 5.53 8.47
C ASP A 202 -26.53 5.48 7.36
N GLY A 203 -26.98 4.28 6.97
CA GLY A 203 -27.96 4.13 5.89
C GLY A 203 -27.43 4.54 4.52
N LYS A 204 -26.12 4.31 4.28
CA LYS A 204 -25.41 4.58 3.02
C LYS A 204 -25.13 3.28 2.26
N PRO A 205 -26.16 2.64 1.65
CA PRO A 205 -26.01 1.32 1.04
C PRO A 205 -25.05 1.30 -0.15
N ASN A 206 -24.98 2.36 -0.98
CA ASN A 206 -24.09 2.36 -2.14
C ASN A 206 -22.62 2.51 -1.71
N ALA A 207 -22.32 3.36 -0.72
CA ALA A 207 -21.00 3.44 -0.12
C ALA A 207 -20.59 2.11 0.54
N ALA A 208 -21.50 1.47 1.28
CA ALA A 208 -21.25 0.15 1.85
C ALA A 208 -20.96 -0.91 0.77
N ASN A 209 -21.78 -0.98 -0.28
CA ASN A 209 -21.59 -1.90 -1.39
C ASN A 209 -20.25 -1.68 -2.11
N PHE A 210 -19.86 -0.42 -2.31
CA PHE A 210 -18.58 -0.09 -2.92
C PHE A 210 -17.41 -0.55 -2.04
N ILE A 211 -17.43 -0.24 -0.75
CA ILE A 211 -16.38 -0.67 0.19
C ILE A 211 -16.29 -2.20 0.18
N GLU A 212 -17.41 -2.89 0.31
CA GLU A 212 -17.43 -4.36 0.32
C GLU A 212 -16.95 -4.98 -1.00
N ALA A 213 -17.34 -4.42 -2.14
CA ALA A 213 -16.87 -4.87 -3.45
C ALA A 213 -15.35 -4.74 -3.57
N THR A 214 -14.78 -3.59 -3.20
CA THR A 214 -13.34 -3.37 -3.27
C THR A 214 -12.55 -4.31 -2.34
N MET A 215 -13.07 -4.59 -1.13
CA MET A 215 -12.46 -5.58 -0.23
C MET A 215 -12.45 -6.97 -0.86
N LYS A 216 -13.55 -7.37 -1.53
CA LYS A 216 -13.64 -8.68 -2.18
C LYS A 216 -12.77 -8.77 -3.44
N VAL A 217 -12.58 -7.68 -4.18
CA VAL A 217 -11.62 -7.62 -5.29
C VAL A 217 -10.19 -7.89 -4.77
N ARG A 218 -9.82 -7.29 -3.64
CA ARG A 218 -8.54 -7.59 -2.99
C ARG A 218 -8.45 -9.03 -2.53
N ASP A 219 -9.48 -9.55 -1.85
CA ASP A 219 -9.51 -10.95 -1.45
C ASP A 219 -9.31 -11.92 -2.64
N LEU A 220 -9.74 -11.58 -3.86
CA LEU A 220 -9.47 -12.39 -5.05
C LEU A 220 -7.98 -12.41 -5.40
N VAL A 221 -7.31 -11.26 -5.35
CA VAL A 221 -5.87 -11.16 -5.58
C VAL A 221 -5.11 -11.94 -4.52
N ASP A 222 -5.51 -11.83 -3.25
CA ASP A 222 -4.90 -12.58 -2.14
C ASP A 222 -5.01 -14.12 -2.35
N MET A 223 -6.00 -14.59 -3.11
CA MET A 223 -6.10 -16.03 -3.44
C MET A 223 -4.95 -16.51 -4.35
N LEU A 224 -4.28 -15.63 -5.09
CA LEU A 224 -3.13 -15.99 -5.93
C LEU A 224 -1.93 -16.46 -5.11
N ASP A 225 -1.88 -16.11 -3.82
CA ASP A 225 -0.79 -16.50 -2.91
C ASP A 225 -0.87 -17.97 -2.50
N HIS A 226 -1.99 -18.63 -2.81
CA HIS A 226 -2.28 -20.01 -2.47
C HIS A 226 -2.51 -20.84 -3.74
N GLU A 227 -1.43 -21.37 -4.34
CA GLU A 227 -1.52 -22.29 -5.47
C GLU A 227 -1.76 -23.75 -5.00
N PRO A 228 -2.69 -24.50 -5.62
CA PRO A 228 -3.63 -24.06 -6.65
C PRO A 228 -4.78 -23.23 -6.08
N VAL A 229 -5.19 -22.20 -6.81
CA VAL A 229 -6.33 -21.36 -6.43
C VAL A 229 -7.63 -22.17 -6.44
N ASP A 230 -8.44 -22.06 -5.39
CA ASP A 230 -9.77 -22.67 -5.34
C ASP A 230 -10.72 -21.94 -6.33
N GLN A 231 -10.95 -22.57 -7.48
CA GLN A 231 -11.77 -22.02 -8.55
C GLN A 231 -13.23 -21.80 -8.12
N ALA A 232 -13.79 -22.67 -7.28
CA ALA A 232 -15.18 -22.56 -6.85
C ALA A 232 -15.34 -21.39 -5.87
N ALA A 233 -14.41 -21.24 -4.93
CA ALA A 233 -14.38 -20.10 -4.02
C ALA A 233 -14.15 -18.78 -4.77
N ALA A 234 -13.26 -18.78 -5.77
CA ALA A 234 -13.00 -17.60 -6.59
C ALA A 234 -14.25 -17.18 -7.38
N GLU A 235 -14.92 -18.12 -8.04
CA GLU A 235 -16.12 -17.82 -8.83
C GLU A 235 -17.30 -17.36 -7.95
N ALA A 236 -17.45 -17.93 -6.75
CA ALA A 236 -18.44 -17.45 -5.78
C ALA A 236 -18.18 -15.98 -5.38
N LYS A 237 -16.90 -15.64 -5.10
CA LYS A 237 -16.48 -14.28 -4.76
C LYS A 237 -16.65 -13.30 -5.94
N ILE A 238 -16.37 -13.74 -7.17
CA ILE A 238 -16.66 -12.97 -8.40
C ILE A 238 -18.17 -12.66 -8.52
N GLY A 239 -19.03 -13.64 -8.21
CA GLY A 239 -20.48 -13.45 -8.19
C GLY A 239 -20.91 -12.39 -7.18
N GLU A 240 -20.35 -12.42 -5.96
CA GLU A 240 -20.60 -11.40 -4.94
C GLU A 240 -20.15 -10.00 -5.39
N ILE A 241 -18.95 -9.88 -5.96
CA ILE A 241 -18.42 -8.61 -6.49
C ILE A 241 -19.35 -8.07 -7.58
N THR A 242 -19.72 -8.91 -8.54
CA THR A 242 -20.57 -8.51 -9.68
C THR A 242 -21.93 -8.01 -9.19
N ASN A 243 -22.52 -8.66 -8.19
CA ASN A 243 -23.78 -8.23 -7.58
C ASN A 243 -23.63 -6.87 -6.86
N LEU A 244 -22.61 -6.71 -6.01
CA LEU A 244 -22.37 -5.46 -5.28
C LEU A 244 -22.10 -4.28 -6.22
N VAL A 245 -21.22 -4.48 -7.20
CA VAL A 245 -20.84 -3.47 -8.20
C VAL A 245 -22.02 -3.13 -9.11
N GLY A 246 -22.89 -4.10 -9.43
CA GLY A 246 -24.11 -3.89 -10.20
C GLY A 246 -25.15 -3.00 -9.50
N GLN A 247 -25.10 -2.91 -8.17
CA GLN A 247 -25.99 -2.05 -7.38
C GLN A 247 -25.52 -0.60 -7.26
N LEU A 248 -24.27 -0.30 -7.63
CA LEU A 248 -23.73 1.05 -7.56
C LEU A 248 -24.46 1.99 -8.54
N PRO A 249 -24.59 3.29 -8.21
CA PRO A 249 -25.14 4.27 -9.13
C PRO A 249 -24.28 4.38 -10.42
N ASP A 250 -24.83 5.02 -11.45
CA ASP A 250 -24.18 5.21 -12.75
C ASP A 250 -23.62 6.63 -12.91
N THR A 251 -22.66 6.99 -12.05
CA THR A 251 -21.83 8.19 -12.19
C THR A 251 -20.68 7.96 -13.18
N SER A 252 -19.92 9.00 -13.52
CA SER A 252 -18.75 8.87 -14.43
C SER A 252 -17.66 7.97 -13.80
N GLU A 253 -17.43 8.17 -12.51
CA GLU A 253 -16.42 7.52 -11.68
C GLU A 253 -16.79 6.04 -11.48
N THR A 254 -18.03 5.77 -11.07
CA THR A 254 -18.53 4.40 -10.87
C THR A 254 -18.61 3.61 -12.18
N LYS A 255 -18.90 4.24 -13.33
CA LYS A 255 -18.82 3.58 -14.64
C LYS A 255 -17.40 3.13 -15.00
N SER A 256 -16.41 3.95 -14.66
CA SER A 256 -15.01 3.61 -14.89
C SER A 256 -14.59 2.45 -13.98
N TYR A 257 -14.92 2.53 -12.68
CA TYR A 257 -14.70 1.44 -11.73
C TYR A 257 -15.38 0.12 -12.15
N LYS A 258 -16.66 0.16 -12.55
CA LYS A 258 -17.41 -1.00 -13.07
C LYS A 258 -16.71 -1.65 -14.28
N ARG A 259 -16.13 -0.84 -15.16
CA ARG A 259 -15.41 -1.33 -16.34
C ARG A 259 -14.15 -2.09 -15.93
N ASP A 260 -13.34 -1.50 -15.07
CA ASP A 260 -12.04 -2.08 -14.68
C ASP A 260 -12.23 -3.33 -13.83
N VAL A 261 -13.24 -3.35 -12.94
CA VAL A 261 -13.64 -4.58 -12.22
C VAL A 261 -14.00 -5.71 -13.20
N ASN A 262 -14.73 -5.41 -14.28
CA ASN A 262 -15.08 -6.43 -15.27
C ASN A 262 -13.87 -6.92 -16.06
N THR A 263 -12.94 -6.03 -16.42
CA THR A 263 -11.66 -6.38 -17.05
C THR A 263 -10.86 -7.31 -16.13
N PHE A 264 -10.64 -6.89 -14.88
CA PHE A 264 -9.96 -7.68 -13.85
C PHE A 264 -10.59 -9.07 -13.68
N ILE A 265 -11.92 -9.16 -13.55
CA ILE A 265 -12.63 -10.45 -13.44
C ILE A 265 -12.37 -11.34 -14.68
N GLY A 266 -12.37 -10.76 -15.88
CA GLY A 266 -12.09 -11.48 -17.12
C GLY A 266 -10.66 -12.06 -17.14
N THR A 267 -9.69 -11.26 -16.73
CA THR A 267 -8.28 -11.63 -16.64
C THR A 267 -8.04 -12.67 -15.56
N PHE A 268 -8.66 -12.51 -14.38
CA PHE A 268 -8.60 -13.49 -13.30
C PHE A 268 -9.14 -14.86 -13.73
N ARG A 269 -10.30 -14.91 -14.42
CA ARG A 269 -10.83 -16.16 -14.98
C ARG A 269 -9.91 -16.76 -16.05
N SER A 270 -9.25 -15.93 -16.84
CA SER A 270 -8.29 -16.38 -17.85
C SER A 270 -7.02 -16.96 -17.22
N TYR A 271 -6.54 -16.37 -16.12
CA TYR A 271 -5.46 -16.91 -15.30
C TYR A 271 -5.84 -18.28 -14.71
N LEU A 272 -7.04 -18.42 -14.11
CA LEU A 272 -7.53 -19.71 -13.58
C LEU A 272 -7.63 -20.79 -14.66
N ALA A 273 -7.87 -20.40 -15.91
CA ALA A 273 -7.90 -21.30 -17.06
C ALA A 273 -6.51 -21.62 -17.64
N GLY A 274 -5.43 -21.11 -17.04
CA GLY A 274 -4.05 -21.26 -17.51
C GLY A 274 -3.75 -20.50 -18.80
N LYS A 275 -4.56 -19.49 -19.14
CA LYS A 275 -4.43 -18.69 -20.37
C LYS A 275 -3.74 -17.36 -20.14
N GLU A 276 -3.60 -16.95 -18.89
CA GLU A 276 -3.03 -15.67 -18.51
C GLU A 276 -2.00 -15.83 -17.41
N LYS A 277 -1.06 -14.89 -17.34
CA LYS A 277 -0.07 -14.85 -16.26
C LYS A 277 -0.57 -14.04 -15.07
N SER A 278 -0.02 -14.31 -13.90
CA SER A 278 -0.37 -13.56 -12.69
C SER A 278 -0.05 -12.06 -12.79
N ASN A 279 0.98 -11.66 -13.56
CA ASN A 279 1.32 -10.24 -13.71
C ASN A 279 0.19 -9.44 -14.38
N GLU A 280 -0.48 -9.97 -15.41
CA GLU A 280 -1.59 -9.26 -16.03
C GLU A 280 -2.78 -9.10 -15.08
N VAL A 281 -3.02 -10.08 -14.20
CA VAL A 281 -4.05 -9.99 -13.14
C VAL A 281 -3.72 -8.84 -12.16
N ILE A 282 -2.44 -8.67 -11.81
CA ILE A 282 -1.97 -7.59 -10.94
C ILE A 282 -2.09 -6.24 -11.65
N ASP A 283 -1.80 -6.16 -12.95
CA ASP A 283 -1.92 -4.93 -13.73
C ASP A 283 -3.39 -4.45 -13.78
N ASP A 284 -4.33 -5.34 -14.09
CA ASP A 284 -5.77 -5.00 -14.10
C ASP A 284 -6.33 -4.70 -12.70
N PHE A 285 -5.77 -5.33 -11.67
CA PHE A 285 -6.08 -5.00 -10.28
C PHE A 285 -5.64 -3.58 -9.94
N ASN A 286 -4.44 -3.18 -10.35
CA ASN A 286 -3.92 -1.82 -10.15
C ASN A 286 -4.79 -0.78 -10.88
N ASP A 287 -5.28 -1.09 -12.08
CA ASP A 287 -6.24 -0.24 -12.79
C ASP A 287 -7.57 -0.12 -12.02
N THR A 288 -8.09 -1.23 -11.50
CA THR A 288 -9.29 -1.23 -10.65
C THR A 288 -9.11 -0.37 -9.40
N VAL A 289 -7.93 -0.43 -8.79
CA VAL A 289 -7.57 0.40 -7.62
C VAL A 289 -7.52 1.87 -8.01
N ASN A 290 -6.89 2.20 -9.13
CA ASN A 290 -6.81 3.56 -9.66
C ASN A 290 -8.18 4.19 -9.92
N THR A 291 -9.15 3.44 -10.45
CA THR A 291 -10.51 3.95 -10.61
C THR A 291 -11.30 3.95 -9.30
N SER A 292 -11.05 3.01 -8.39
CA SER A 292 -11.65 3.05 -7.04
C SER A 292 -11.27 4.33 -6.29
N ASN A 293 -10.03 4.80 -6.44
CA ASN A 293 -9.51 6.02 -5.81
C ASN A 293 -10.20 7.30 -6.30
N ARG A 294 -10.93 7.24 -7.42
CA ARG A 294 -11.66 8.39 -7.98
C ARG A 294 -13.12 8.44 -7.52
N VAL A 295 -13.62 7.40 -6.85
CA VAL A 295 -15.01 7.34 -6.38
C VAL A 295 -15.13 8.07 -5.04
N ASP A 296 -15.92 9.14 -4.99
CA ASP A 296 -16.28 9.80 -3.74
C ASP A 296 -17.43 9.05 -3.04
N LEU A 297 -17.12 8.41 -1.91
CA LEU A 297 -18.09 7.70 -1.08
C LEU A 297 -19.27 8.57 -0.63
N ASN A 298 -19.08 9.88 -0.47
CA ASN A 298 -20.14 10.77 -0.01
C ASN A 298 -21.16 11.09 -1.10
N GLU A 299 -20.78 10.94 -2.38
CA GLU A 299 -21.66 11.19 -3.51
C GLU A 299 -22.52 9.98 -3.88
N LEU A 300 -22.08 8.77 -3.49
CA LEU A 300 -22.74 7.51 -3.87
C LEU A 300 -24.18 7.37 -3.37
N ASP A 301 -24.49 7.95 -2.22
CA ASP A 301 -25.82 7.89 -1.59
C ASP A 301 -26.55 9.24 -1.63
N GLY A 302 -26.19 10.09 -2.61
CA GLY A 302 -26.86 11.37 -2.83
C GLY A 302 -26.51 12.42 -1.79
N GLY A 303 -25.21 12.67 -1.60
CA GLY A 303 -24.66 13.66 -0.67
C GLY A 303 -25.52 14.93 -0.58
N LYS A 304 -25.92 15.28 0.65
CA LYS A 304 -26.67 16.53 0.89
C LYS A 304 -25.90 17.69 0.26
N LYS A 305 -26.53 18.34 -0.73
CA LYS A 305 -26.17 19.70 -1.16
C LYS A 305 -26.28 20.68 0.00
#